data_AF-A0A7S2FFE4-F1
#
_entry.id   AF-A0A7S2FFE4-F1
#
_cell.length_a   1.000
_cell.length_b   1.000
_cell.length_c   1.000
_cell.angle_alpha   90.00
_cell.angle_beta   90.00
_cell.angle_gamma   90.00
#
_symmetry.space_group_name_H-M   'P 1'
#
loop_
_entity.id
_entity.type
_entity.pdbx_description
1 polymer ?
#
loop_
_entity_poly.entity_id
_entity_poly.type
_entity_poly.pdbx_seq_one_letter_code
_entity_poly.pdbx_strand_id
1 'polypeptide(L)'
;LESKWDRASDRTTASDKWAELCEEISSRRGQSGGGGLVKKQRLGESKELELWKLNLVFHHCYPKLDENVSKMQNHLLKSPFAVHPKTGRVCIPIDPASMDTFDPFEVPT
;
A
#
# COMPACT_ATOMS: atom_id res chain seq x y z
N LEU A 1 -16.66 10.86 -7.94
CA LEU A 1 -16.47 9.40 -7.96
C LEU A 1 -17.40 8.73 -6.97
N GLU A 2 -17.52 9.22 -5.73
CA GLU A 2 -18.47 8.73 -4.71
C GLU A 2 -19.90 8.52 -5.24
N SER A 3 -20.53 9.56 -5.80
CA SER A 3 -21.88 9.44 -6.40
C SER A 3 -21.99 8.44 -7.56
N LYS A 4 -20.88 8.10 -8.21
CA LYS A 4 -20.84 7.07 -9.27
C LYS A 4 -20.77 5.68 -8.64
N TRP A 5 -19.95 5.50 -7.60
CA TRP A 5 -19.70 4.23 -6.92
C TRP A 5 -20.78 3.84 -5.89
N ASP A 6 -21.56 4.80 -5.40
CA ASP A 6 -22.66 4.55 -4.44
C ASP A 6 -23.95 4.06 -5.12
N ARG A 7 -24.00 4.04 -6.45
CA ARG A 7 -25.20 3.61 -7.18
C ARG A 7 -25.37 2.11 -6.97
N ALA A 8 -26.58 1.67 -6.62
CA ALA A 8 -26.89 0.24 -6.45
C ALA A 8 -26.64 -0.61 -7.72
N SER A 9 -26.53 0.03 -8.88
CA SER A 9 -26.17 -0.60 -10.16
C SER A 9 -24.67 -0.72 -10.40
N ASP A 10 -23.83 -0.16 -9.52
CA ASP A 10 -22.38 -0.23 -9.65
C ASP A 10 -21.89 -1.68 -9.46
N ARG A 11 -21.20 -2.19 -10.47
CA ARG A 11 -20.58 -3.53 -10.49
C ARG A 11 -19.07 -3.47 -10.66
N THR A 12 -18.48 -2.28 -10.51
CA THR A 12 -17.04 -2.08 -10.64
C THR A 12 -16.27 -2.79 -9.53
N THR A 13 -15.16 -3.43 -9.89
CA THR A 13 -14.24 -4.06 -8.93
C THR A 13 -13.32 -3.03 -8.29
N ALA A 14 -12.56 -3.42 -7.26
CA ALA A 14 -11.55 -2.55 -6.66
C ALA A 14 -10.49 -2.08 -7.67
N SER A 15 -10.11 -2.95 -8.62
CA SER A 15 -9.18 -2.61 -9.70
C SER A 15 -9.77 -1.57 -10.65
N ASP A 16 -11.05 -1.71 -11.00
CA ASP A 16 -11.75 -0.75 -11.86
C ASP A 16 -11.86 0.62 -11.18
N LYS A 17 -12.24 0.66 -9.89
CA LYS A 17 -12.31 1.90 -9.11
C LYS A 17 -10.94 2.58 -9.00
N TRP A 18 -9.87 1.80 -8.86
CA TRP A 18 -8.50 2.33 -8.85
C TRP A 18 -8.10 2.95 -10.19
N ALA A 19 -8.42 2.28 -11.30
CA ALA A 19 -8.15 2.78 -12.65
C ALA A 19 -8.91 4.10 -12.90
N GLU A 20 -10.22 4.12 -12.60
CA GLU A 20 -11.06 5.32 -12.75
C GLU A 20 -10.54 6.50 -11.91
N LEU A 21 -10.08 6.23 -10.69
CA LEU A 21 -9.48 7.25 -9.82
C LEU A 21 -8.18 7.81 -10.40
N CYS A 22 -7.30 6.93 -10.92
CA CYS A 22 -6.04 7.35 -11.53
C CYS A 22 -6.26 8.16 -12.80
N GLU A 23 -7.25 7.79 -13.62
CA GLU A 23 -7.67 8.55 -14.81
C GLU A 23 -8.21 9.92 -14.43
N GLU A 24 -9.08 10.01 -13.41
CA GLU A 24 -9.64 11.27 -12.92
C GLU A 24 -8.55 12.20 -12.35
N ILE A 25 -7.57 11.68 -11.61
CA ILE A 25 -6.43 12.46 -11.12
C ILE A 25 -5.61 12.99 -12.31
N SER A 26 -5.39 12.15 -13.33
CA SER A 26 -4.62 12.51 -14.53
C SER A 26 -5.34 13.52 -15.43
N SER A 27 -6.67 13.43 -15.54
CA SER A 27 -7.49 14.34 -16.36
C SER A 27 -7.50 15.76 -15.80
N ARG A 28 -7.52 15.91 -14.47
CA ARG A 28 -7.45 17.21 -13.77
C ARG A 28 -6.14 17.95 -13.98
N ARG A 29 -5.05 17.23 -14.27
CA ARG A 29 -3.75 17.82 -14.62
C ARG A 29 -3.80 18.61 -15.93
N GLY A 30 -4.59 18.15 -16.92
CA GLY A 30 -4.54 18.64 -18.31
C GLY A 30 -5.30 19.93 -18.63
N GLN A 31 -6.26 20.37 -17.80
CA GLN A 31 -7.17 21.48 -18.17
C GLN A 31 -6.51 22.89 -18.12
N SER A 32 -5.51 23.21 -18.92
CA SER A 32 -4.68 24.44 -18.77
C SER A 32 -5.35 25.77 -19.19
N GLY A 33 -6.60 26.05 -18.76
CA GLY A 33 -7.32 27.30 -19.02
C GLY A 33 -7.40 28.17 -17.77
N GLY A 34 -6.61 29.26 -17.71
CA GLY A 34 -6.71 30.26 -16.64
C GLY A 34 -5.46 31.14 -16.50
N GLY A 35 -5.64 32.39 -16.04
CA GLY A 35 -4.55 33.36 -15.82
C GLY A 35 -3.51 32.91 -14.79
N GLY A 36 -2.36 33.61 -14.74
CA GLY A 36 -1.14 33.16 -14.03
C GLY A 36 -1.29 32.79 -12.54
N LEU A 37 -2.17 33.47 -11.79
CA LEU A 37 -2.42 33.18 -10.37
C LEU A 37 -3.17 31.84 -10.19
N VAL A 38 -4.22 31.62 -10.99
CA VAL A 38 -5.03 30.39 -11.02
C VAL A 38 -4.16 29.20 -11.43
N LYS A 39 -3.24 29.41 -12.37
CA LYS A 39 -2.28 28.39 -12.82
C LYS A 39 -1.34 27.93 -11.69
N LYS A 40 -0.92 28.84 -10.80
CA LYS A 40 -0.04 28.51 -9.66
C LYS A 40 -0.78 27.73 -8.58
N GLN A 41 -2.00 28.12 -8.24
CA GLN A 41 -2.84 27.40 -7.27
C GLN A 41 -3.15 25.98 -7.75
N ARG A 42 -3.56 25.84 -9.01
CA ARG A 42 -3.89 24.53 -9.58
C ARG A 42 -2.71 23.58 -9.75
N LEU A 43 -1.50 24.14 -9.94
CA LEU A 43 -0.27 23.36 -9.92
C LEU A 43 0.02 22.79 -8.52
N GLY A 44 -0.32 23.52 -7.46
CA GLY A 44 -0.24 23.04 -6.08
C GLY A 44 -1.21 21.88 -5.82
N GLU A 45 -2.48 22.06 -6.18
CA GLU A 45 -3.52 21.02 -6.05
C GLU A 45 -3.18 19.75 -6.86
N SER A 46 -2.64 19.90 -8.07
CA SER A 46 -2.22 18.75 -8.88
C SER A 46 -1.08 17.97 -8.24
N LYS A 47 -0.14 18.64 -7.55
CA LYS A 47 0.94 17.95 -6.83
C LYS A 47 0.42 17.23 -5.60
N GLU A 48 -0.52 17.85 -4.88
CA GLU A 48 -1.14 17.25 -3.70
C GLU A 48 -1.92 15.99 -4.05
N LEU A 49 -2.66 15.98 -5.16
CA LEU A 49 -3.38 14.79 -5.64
C LEU A 49 -2.44 13.64 -6.03
N GLU A 50 -1.28 13.94 -6.62
CA GLU A 50 -0.27 12.91 -6.92
C GLU A 50 0.37 12.36 -5.63
N LEU A 51 0.66 13.21 -4.66
CA LEU A 51 1.14 12.78 -3.34
C LEU A 51 0.09 11.95 -2.62
N TRP A 52 -1.19 12.30 -2.72
CA TRP A 52 -2.28 11.54 -2.13
C TRP A 52 -2.34 10.11 -2.66
N LYS A 53 -2.19 9.93 -3.99
CA LYS A 53 -2.13 8.60 -4.62
C LYS A 53 -0.97 7.78 -4.05
N LEU A 54 0.21 8.38 -3.91
CA LEU A 54 1.39 7.73 -3.32
C LEU A 54 1.16 7.38 -1.84
N ASN A 55 0.56 8.29 -1.06
CA ASN A 55 0.23 8.08 0.34
C ASN A 55 -0.76 6.92 0.52
N LEU A 56 -1.73 6.77 -0.38
CA LEU A 56 -2.65 5.63 -0.33
C LEU A 56 -1.90 4.30 -0.53
N VAL A 57 -1.00 4.24 -1.52
CA VAL A 57 -0.16 3.05 -1.74
C VAL A 57 0.70 2.76 -0.51
N PHE A 58 1.35 3.76 0.08
CA PHE A 58 2.15 3.54 1.29
C PHE A 58 1.30 3.14 2.49
N HIS A 59 0.12 3.73 2.67
CA HIS A 59 -0.75 3.38 3.79
C HIS A 59 -1.14 1.90 3.78
N HIS A 60 -1.38 1.34 2.59
CA HIS A 60 -1.84 -0.05 2.44
C HIS A 60 -0.72 -1.07 2.20
N CYS A 61 0.36 -0.67 1.52
CA CYS A 61 1.39 -1.60 1.05
C CYS A 61 2.75 -1.43 1.75
N TYR A 62 2.99 -0.31 2.45
CA TYR A 62 4.26 -0.14 3.17
C TYR A 62 4.30 -1.06 4.41
N PRO A 63 5.46 -1.68 4.73
CA PRO A 63 5.62 -2.49 5.93
C PRO A 63 5.31 -1.71 7.20
N LYS A 64 4.40 -2.23 8.03
CA LYS A 64 4.12 -1.70 9.37
C LYS A 64 5.17 -2.27 10.32
N LEU A 65 6.12 -1.45 10.72
CA LEU A 65 7.22 -1.85 11.59
C LEU A 65 6.77 -1.86 13.05
N ASP A 66 7.02 -2.97 13.76
CA ASP A 66 6.99 -2.96 15.22
C ASP A 66 8.28 -2.30 15.73
N GLU A 67 8.23 -0.99 15.91
CA GLU A 67 9.40 -0.17 16.25
C GLU A 67 10.10 -0.58 17.56
N ASN A 68 9.37 -1.16 18.52
CA ASN A 68 9.92 -1.48 19.83
C ASN A 68 10.91 -2.66 19.78
N VAL A 69 10.83 -3.50 18.74
CA VAL A 69 11.78 -4.59 18.54
C VAL A 69 13.16 -4.10 18.06
N SER A 70 13.26 -2.85 17.60
CA SER A 70 14.51 -2.27 17.05
C SER A 70 15.09 -1.12 17.87
N LYS A 71 14.38 -0.60 18.88
CA LYS A 71 14.84 0.54 19.69
C LYS A 71 15.87 0.19 20.76
N MET A 72 15.79 -0.99 21.36
CA MET A 72 16.62 -1.40 22.49
C MET A 72 17.44 -2.65 22.16
N GLN A 73 18.69 -2.69 22.62
CA GLN A 73 19.61 -3.81 22.33
C GLN A 73 19.28 -5.11 23.08
N ASN A 74 18.50 -5.03 24.16
CA ASN A 74 18.13 -6.17 25.01
C ASN A 74 16.77 -6.77 24.65
N HIS A 75 16.18 -6.40 23.51
CA HIS A 75 14.93 -7.00 23.05
C HIS A 75 15.15 -8.48 22.69
N LEU A 76 14.36 -9.37 23.31
CA LEU A 76 14.44 -10.81 23.05
C LEU A 76 13.60 -11.16 21.82
N LEU A 77 14.23 -11.76 20.82
CA LEU A 77 13.58 -12.26 19.61
C LEU A 77 13.50 -13.79 19.62
N LYS A 78 12.57 -14.35 18.83
CA LYS A 78 12.45 -15.78 18.65
C LYS A 78 13.71 -16.35 17.97
N SER A 79 14.21 -17.47 18.48
CA SER A 79 15.34 -18.19 17.88
C SER A 79 14.97 -18.74 16.49
N PRO A 80 15.90 -18.74 15.51
CA PRO A 80 15.79 -19.57 14.31
C PRO A 80 15.53 -21.04 14.68
N PHE A 81 14.80 -21.75 13.81
CA PHE A 81 14.39 -23.15 13.94
C PHE A 81 13.49 -23.50 15.15
N ALA A 82 13.05 -22.51 15.94
CA ALA A 82 12.10 -22.76 17.02
C ALA A 82 10.70 -23.09 16.49
N VAL A 83 10.07 -24.11 17.07
CA VAL A 83 8.68 -24.52 16.79
C VAL A 83 7.72 -23.46 17.33
N HIS A 84 6.79 -22.98 16.50
CA HIS A 84 5.76 -22.05 16.95
C HIS A 84 4.65 -22.81 17.70
N PRO A 85 4.37 -22.49 18.97
CA PRO A 85 3.58 -23.36 19.85
C PRO A 85 2.12 -23.55 19.40
N LYS A 86 1.54 -22.55 18.70
CA LYS A 86 0.15 -22.64 18.23
C LYS A 86 -0.01 -23.31 16.87
N THR A 87 1.02 -23.28 16.02
CA THR A 87 0.91 -23.74 14.63
C THR A 87 1.74 -24.99 14.34
N GLY A 88 2.63 -25.39 15.25
CA GLY A 88 3.59 -26.48 15.02
C GLY A 88 4.70 -26.14 14.02
N ARG A 89 4.57 -25.05 13.25
CA ARG A 89 5.53 -24.70 12.19
C ARG A 89 6.91 -24.32 12.73
N VAL A 90 7.95 -24.79 12.04
CA VAL A 90 9.36 -24.47 12.31
C VAL A 90 9.69 -23.08 11.76
N CYS A 91 10.34 -22.22 12.55
CA CYS A 91 10.82 -20.92 12.06
C CYS A 91 12.08 -21.05 11.19
N ILE A 92 11.89 -21.29 9.89
CA ILE A 92 12.98 -21.40 8.92
C ILE A 92 13.46 -20.02 8.42
N PRO A 93 14.75 -19.87 8.05
CA PRO A 93 15.22 -18.72 7.29
C PRO A 93 14.48 -18.60 5.95
N ILE A 94 14.19 -17.38 5.52
CA ILE A 94 13.57 -17.07 4.22
C ILE A 94 14.67 -16.56 3.29
N ASP A 95 14.79 -17.16 2.12
CA ASP A 95 15.73 -16.72 1.09
C ASP A 95 15.18 -15.49 0.35
N PRO A 96 15.85 -14.32 0.39
CA PRO A 96 15.41 -13.13 -0.30
C PRO A 96 15.31 -13.29 -1.82
N ALA A 97 16.10 -14.17 -2.43
CA ALA A 97 16.10 -14.36 -3.88
C ALA A 97 14.86 -15.14 -4.38
N SER A 98 14.17 -15.85 -3.49
CA SER A 98 12.99 -16.68 -3.78
C SER A 98 11.76 -16.30 -2.96
N MET A 99 11.72 -15.08 -2.42
CA MET A 99 10.64 -14.57 -1.55
C MET A 99 9.24 -14.71 -2.16
N ASP A 100 9.08 -14.46 -3.46
CA ASP A 100 7.77 -14.53 -4.14
C ASP A 100 7.17 -15.95 -4.15
N THR A 101 8.00 -16.97 -3.94
CA THR A 101 7.60 -18.38 -3.92
C THR A 101 7.43 -18.94 -2.51
N PHE A 102 7.72 -18.14 -1.47
CA PHE A 102 7.61 -18.58 -0.09
C PHE A 102 6.14 -18.72 0.33
N ASP A 103 5.73 -19.95 0.67
CA ASP A 103 4.41 -20.23 1.24
C ASP A 103 4.52 -20.49 2.75
N PRO A 104 3.93 -19.63 3.61
CA PRO A 104 3.96 -19.82 5.06
C PRO A 104 3.17 -21.05 5.54
N PHE A 105 2.29 -21.63 4.71
CA PHE A 105 1.47 -22.79 5.08
C PHE A 105 2.18 -24.12 4.85
N GLU A 106 3.12 -24.16 3.90
CA GLU A 106 3.93 -25.33 3.52
C GLU A 106 5.24 -25.46 4.32
N VAL A 107 5.47 -24.57 5.29
CA VAL A 107 6.61 -24.65 6.20
C VAL A 107 6.51 -25.92 7.07
N PRO A 108 7.61 -26.68 7.28
CA PRO A 108 7.61 -27.92 8.06
C PRO A 108 7.02 -27.78 9.47
N THR A 109 6.38 -28.84 9.95
CA THR A 109 5.78 -28.96 11.29
C THR A 109 6.38 -30.10 12.09
#